data_AF-A0AA39UR65-F1
#
_entry.id   AF-A0AA39UR65-F1
#
_cell.length_a   1.000
_cell.length_b   1.000
_cell.length_c   1.000
_cell.angle_alpha   90.00
_cell.angle_beta   90.00
_cell.angle_gamma   90.00
#
_symmetry.space_group_name_H-M   'P 1'
#
loop_
_entity.id
_entity.type
_entity.pdbx_description
1 polymer ?
#
loop_
_entity_poly.entity_id
_entity_poly.type
_entity_poly.pdbx_seq_one_letter_code
_entity_poly.pdbx_strand_id
1 'polypeptide(L)'
;MDQLPDPLAISPLSRVQQLTAWAARLSSGAIPTTTGWKLGCNLPPQEVGGQEKAHNYQEGKLDLQQMFTTIASEHSTVHQSAPYVSNTEDWCFNSALPEVPATYPDENLVTIMQDLLHIRPQRRKRTWEEEPLPWWLLEIDCYLAEFLRLEAKQGSDVCDMCRVEEQGSYHCTISADVANAQPHYVQLLHRQWFPASVEIPRTAITFQALCHYQMLSFMSKISAYEYYHSLARLVDNTGMESSPDKLQIFLRVVREWRHIRLLKRSGQGNDPTGVKGTKPGECAVLCPACLQPGINMVDTRQGEKAYLDHLFIAVDANFRLKRNNVSSDEQDPGLNAGYAYFVENQAFKNYLQKYSDLLPEETNTCNNHDAIKLAQLCGKGTAVSGVGAVVCAQHDMRRPLSVVDLQKGEAYLNMDYAVLSTLQCNMPQQLVISYNIACQWTVNLWNWIAIYGPGMAPPQRPENVIGLVPKFHLPAHIFQCQQNFSFNWTPHVRHTDGKAPERGWMCSNLVASSTKEMMAGSRRDTLDDHWGDHNWRKVTSISEQLLRKIKEAVPEMVDHHAALEDFSQSISKELSHHVQEWTQLVKDWENAASTMNPYVPAVKR
;
A
#
# COMPACT_ATOMS: atom_id res chain seq x y z
N MET A 1 36.25 21.49 24.31
CA MET A 1 35.72 22.04 25.58
C MET A 1 34.61 22.98 25.21
N ASP A 2 33.39 22.51 25.36
CA ASP A 2 32.18 23.23 25.75
C ASP A 2 31.15 22.12 25.99
N GLN A 3 30.97 21.77 27.25
CA GLN A 3 30.07 20.68 27.67
C GLN A 3 28.63 21.17 27.53
N LEU A 4 27.84 20.52 26.66
CA LEU A 4 26.40 20.63 26.70
C LEU A 4 25.90 20.02 28.02
N PRO A 5 25.02 20.70 28.77
CA PRO A 5 24.57 20.21 30.08
C PRO A 5 23.64 19.01 29.95
N ASP A 6 23.68 18.16 30.98
CA ASP A 6 22.85 16.96 31.18
C ASP A 6 21.34 17.28 31.10
N PRO A 7 20.56 16.65 30.20
CA PRO A 7 19.12 16.88 30.05
C PRO A 7 18.27 16.50 31.28
N LEU A 8 18.84 15.77 32.24
CA LEU A 8 18.16 15.40 33.49
C LEU A 8 18.23 16.49 34.57
N ALA A 9 19.04 17.55 34.38
CA ALA A 9 19.16 18.65 35.33
C ALA A 9 18.19 19.83 35.09
N ILE A 10 17.33 19.76 34.06
CA ILE A 10 16.46 20.89 33.68
C ILE A 10 14.99 20.63 34.09
N SER A 11 14.40 21.59 34.81
CA SER A 11 13.06 21.48 35.41
C SER A 11 11.96 21.20 34.38
N PRO A 12 10.83 20.56 34.74
CA PRO A 12 9.75 20.22 33.81
C PRO A 12 9.24 21.40 32.98
N LEU A 13 9.18 22.60 33.57
CA LEU A 13 8.79 23.85 32.89
C LEU A 13 9.72 24.20 31.71
N SER A 14 11.02 23.92 31.83
CA SER A 14 11.99 24.19 30.77
C SER A 14 11.84 23.24 29.58
N ARG A 15 11.41 21.99 29.80
CA ARG A 15 11.14 21.01 28.73
C ARG A 15 9.90 21.38 27.95
N VAL A 16 8.85 21.86 28.64
CA VAL A 16 7.66 22.40 27.99
C VAL A 16 8.02 23.64 27.16
N GLN A 17 8.85 24.55 27.67
CA GLN A 17 9.32 25.72 26.92
C GLN A 17 10.18 25.36 25.70
N GLN A 18 11.06 24.35 25.81
CA GLN A 18 11.87 23.88 24.67
C GLN A 18 11.01 23.18 23.60
N LEU A 19 10.01 22.37 24.01
CA LEU A 19 9.07 21.73 23.09
C LEU A 19 8.13 22.75 22.42
N THR A 20 7.74 23.80 23.16
CA THR A 20 6.92 24.90 22.64
C THR A 20 7.72 25.77 21.66
N ALA A 21 9.00 26.03 21.96
CA ALA A 21 9.92 26.73 21.06
C ALA A 21 10.24 25.91 19.79
N TRP A 22 10.33 24.59 19.92
CA TRP A 22 10.48 23.68 18.77
C TRP A 22 9.22 23.63 17.91
N ALA A 23 8.03 23.58 18.53
CA ALA A 23 6.74 23.66 17.83
C ALA A 23 6.52 25.03 17.16
N ALA A 24 7.00 26.12 17.77
CA ALA A 24 6.98 27.47 17.20
C ALA A 24 7.88 27.58 15.95
N ARG A 25 9.03 26.90 15.93
CA ARG A 25 9.91 26.86 14.75
C ARG A 25 9.27 26.11 13.59
N LEU A 26 8.58 25.00 13.86
CA LEU A 26 7.83 24.23 12.85
C LEU A 26 6.64 25.00 12.26
N SER A 27 6.01 25.87 13.04
CA SER A 27 4.88 26.69 12.60
C SER A 27 5.30 27.98 11.87
N SER A 28 6.56 28.42 12.02
CA SER A 28 7.10 29.61 11.35
C SER A 28 7.60 29.41 9.92
N GLY A 29 7.49 28.19 9.35
CA GLY A 29 7.86 27.92 7.95
C GLY A 29 9.36 28.00 7.63
N ALA A 30 10.23 28.21 8.62
CA ALA A 30 11.68 28.20 8.42
C ALA A 30 12.21 26.76 8.33
N ILE A 31 12.02 26.12 7.18
CA ILE A 31 12.76 24.92 6.77
C ILE A 31 14.07 25.41 6.13
N PRO A 32 15.26 25.03 6.62
CA PRO A 32 16.48 25.19 5.85
C PRO A 32 16.35 24.36 4.57
N THR A 33 16.45 25.00 3.41
CA THR A 33 16.54 24.34 2.12
C THR A 33 17.73 23.38 2.11
N THR A 34 17.49 22.08 2.27
CA THR A 34 18.49 21.04 2.06
C THR A 34 18.58 20.67 0.59
N THR A 35 19.10 21.60 -0.23
CA THR A 35 19.81 21.24 -1.46
C THR A 35 21.28 21.06 -1.11
N GLY A 36 21.73 19.80 -0.98
CA GLY A 36 23.08 19.54 -0.48
C GLY A 36 23.57 18.11 -0.52
N TRP A 37 23.28 17.33 -1.58
CA TRP A 37 24.16 16.23 -1.97
C TRP A 37 25.00 16.72 -3.17
N LYS A 38 26.19 17.25 -2.89
CA LYS A 38 27.22 17.48 -3.91
C LYS A 38 28.18 16.31 -3.90
N LEU A 39 28.08 15.46 -4.93
CA LEU A 39 29.20 14.65 -5.40
C LEU A 39 30.35 15.61 -5.76
N GLY A 40 31.54 15.32 -5.25
CA GLY A 40 32.71 16.16 -5.40
C GLY A 40 33.17 16.24 -6.86
N CYS A 41 33.13 17.44 -7.42
CA CYS A 41 33.93 17.87 -8.57
C CYS A 41 34.28 19.36 -8.37
N ASN A 42 35.58 19.64 -8.23
CA ASN A 42 36.14 20.96 -7.98
C ASN A 42 36.22 21.78 -9.28
N LEU A 43 35.52 22.91 -9.37
CA LEU A 43 35.90 24.07 -10.22
C LEU A 43 35.38 25.40 -9.58
N PRO A 44 36.07 26.54 -9.75
CA PRO A 44 35.94 27.74 -8.91
C PRO A 44 34.80 28.70 -9.32
N PRO A 45 34.39 29.64 -8.45
CA PRO A 45 33.16 30.43 -8.62
C PRO A 45 33.36 31.71 -9.45
N GLN A 46 32.35 32.03 -10.27
CA GLN A 46 32.12 33.37 -10.81
C GLN A 46 30.89 34.00 -10.13
N GLU A 47 31.07 35.22 -9.64
CA GLU A 47 30.05 36.08 -9.06
C GLU A 47 29.11 36.64 -10.13
N VAL A 48 27.79 36.59 -9.90
CA VAL A 48 26.85 37.57 -10.47
C VAL A 48 25.73 37.82 -9.46
N GLY A 49 25.61 39.07 -9.01
CA GLY A 49 24.55 39.55 -8.13
C GLY A 49 23.24 39.83 -8.88
N GLY A 50 22.12 39.70 -8.17
CA GLY A 50 20.80 40.06 -8.66
C GLY A 50 19.79 40.12 -7.51
N GLN A 51 19.14 41.28 -7.39
CA GLN A 51 18.33 41.73 -6.26
C GLN A 51 17.02 40.95 -6.07
N GLU A 52 16.69 40.63 -4.81
CA GLU A 52 15.38 40.13 -4.38
C GLU A 52 14.29 41.21 -4.53
N LYS A 53 13.18 40.85 -5.20
CA LYS A 53 11.89 41.54 -5.06
C LYS A 53 10.88 40.56 -4.47
N ALA A 54 10.42 40.88 -3.26
CA ALA A 54 9.35 40.18 -2.57
C ALA A 54 7.99 40.41 -3.25
N HIS A 55 7.27 39.33 -3.55
CA HIS A 55 5.85 39.36 -3.85
C HIS A 55 5.08 38.58 -2.78
N ASN A 56 4.21 39.30 -2.05
CA ASN A 56 3.27 38.76 -1.07
C ASN A 56 2.29 37.79 -1.73
N TYR A 57 2.25 36.55 -1.26
CA TYR A 57 1.23 35.56 -1.61
C TYR A 57 0.10 35.64 -0.57
N GLN A 58 -1.10 36.05 -0.99
CA GLN A 58 -2.32 35.91 -0.19
C GLN A 58 -2.91 34.51 -0.37
N GLU A 59 -3.39 33.95 0.74
CA GLU A 59 -4.05 32.65 0.84
C GLU A 59 -5.27 32.54 -0.08
N GLY A 60 -5.23 31.62 -1.04
CA GLY A 60 -6.38 31.25 -1.87
C GLY A 60 -7.12 30.04 -1.32
N LYS A 61 -8.32 30.27 -0.74
CA LYS A 61 -9.34 29.22 -0.57
C LYS A 61 -9.74 28.70 -1.95
N LEU A 62 -9.63 27.39 -2.19
CA LEU A 62 -10.20 26.75 -3.37
C LEU A 62 -11.73 26.78 -3.29
N ASP A 63 -12.35 27.51 -4.22
CA ASP A 63 -13.80 27.49 -4.44
C ASP A 63 -14.15 26.38 -5.44
N LEU A 64 -14.72 25.28 -4.92
CA LEU A 64 -15.16 24.11 -5.69
C LEU A 64 -16.22 24.47 -6.76
N GLN A 65 -16.88 25.61 -6.67
CA GLN A 65 -17.90 26.04 -7.62
C GLN A 65 -17.28 26.56 -8.94
N GLN A 66 -16.03 27.01 -8.92
CA GLN A 66 -15.33 27.54 -10.09
C GLN A 66 -14.79 26.43 -11.01
N MET A 67 -14.45 25.25 -10.45
CA MET A 67 -14.05 24.08 -11.24
C MET A 67 -15.21 23.48 -12.05
N PHE A 68 -16.42 23.41 -11.48
CA PHE A 68 -17.58 22.87 -12.20
C PHE A 68 -18.07 23.77 -13.33
N THR A 69 -17.89 25.09 -13.19
CA THR A 69 -18.31 26.05 -14.22
C THR A 69 -17.39 26.04 -15.45
N THR A 70 -16.10 25.73 -15.27
CA THR A 70 -15.12 25.67 -16.37
C THR A 70 -15.39 24.49 -17.31
N ILE A 71 -15.73 23.31 -16.75
CA ILE A 71 -16.07 22.11 -17.53
C ILE A 71 -17.38 22.29 -18.33
N ALA A 72 -18.32 23.08 -17.83
CA ALA A 72 -19.57 23.38 -18.56
C ALA A 72 -19.37 24.38 -19.71
N SER A 73 -18.36 25.24 -19.65
CA SER A 73 -18.11 26.29 -20.66
C SER A 73 -17.32 25.81 -21.89
N GLU A 74 -16.53 24.74 -21.76
CA GLU A 74 -15.79 24.15 -22.89
C GLU A 74 -16.68 23.31 -23.81
N HIS A 75 -17.86 22.87 -23.32
CA HIS A 75 -18.84 22.15 -24.13
C HIS A 75 -19.85 23.04 -24.88
N SER A 76 -19.82 24.37 -24.71
CA SER A 76 -20.78 25.30 -25.35
C SER A 76 -20.23 26.09 -26.54
N THR A 77 -18.95 25.92 -26.92
CA THR A 77 -18.32 26.68 -28.02
C THR A 77 -18.19 25.93 -29.34
N VAL A 78 -18.85 24.78 -29.51
CA VAL A 78 -19.02 24.12 -30.81
C VAL A 78 -20.50 24.03 -31.16
N HIS A 79 -21.17 25.18 -31.27
CA HIS A 79 -22.39 25.34 -32.08
C HIS A 79 -22.81 26.81 -32.05
N GLN A 80 -22.34 27.62 -33.00
CA GLN A 80 -23.07 28.78 -33.51
C GLN A 80 -22.33 29.41 -34.71
N SER A 81 -22.75 29.05 -35.93
CA SER A 81 -22.79 29.96 -37.09
C SER A 81 -23.40 29.25 -38.31
N ALA A 82 -24.72 29.45 -38.51
CA ALA A 82 -25.35 29.86 -39.77
C ALA A 82 -26.87 29.59 -39.75
N PRO A 83 -27.72 30.52 -40.22
CA PRO A 83 -29.17 30.45 -40.10
C PRO A 83 -29.82 29.59 -41.19
N TYR A 84 -30.95 28.98 -40.82
CA TYR A 84 -31.86 28.21 -41.66
C TYR A 84 -32.58 29.14 -42.65
N VAL A 85 -32.41 28.91 -43.96
CA VAL A 85 -33.34 29.40 -44.99
C VAL A 85 -33.78 28.20 -45.81
N SER A 86 -35.06 27.86 -45.66
CA SER A 86 -35.78 26.96 -46.55
C SER A 86 -35.92 27.60 -47.92
N ASN A 87 -35.56 26.89 -48.99
CA ASN A 87 -36.35 26.86 -50.20
C ASN A 87 -35.95 25.66 -51.07
N THR A 88 -37.00 24.99 -51.53
CA THR A 88 -37.06 24.00 -52.59
C THR A 88 -36.48 24.53 -53.89
N GLU A 89 -35.69 23.74 -54.62
CA GLU A 89 -35.83 23.50 -56.06
C GLU A 89 -34.78 22.49 -56.56
N ASP A 90 -35.18 21.75 -57.59
CA ASP A 90 -34.48 20.69 -58.29
C ASP A 90 -33.07 21.06 -58.80
N TRP A 91 -32.28 20.06 -59.19
CA TRP A 91 -31.65 19.90 -60.53
C TRP A 91 -30.51 18.87 -60.47
N CYS A 92 -30.63 17.87 -61.34
CA CYS A 92 -29.73 16.73 -61.53
C CYS A 92 -28.51 17.08 -62.41
N PHE A 93 -27.42 16.30 -62.22
CA PHE A 93 -26.30 15.98 -63.15
C PHE A 93 -25.44 17.11 -63.76
N ASN A 94 -24.13 17.16 -63.44
CA ASN A 94 -23.04 16.54 -64.24
C ASN A 94 -21.60 16.93 -63.80
N SER A 95 -20.74 15.90 -63.74
CA SER A 95 -19.31 15.83 -64.11
C SER A 95 -18.27 16.88 -63.66
N ALA A 96 -17.34 16.47 -62.77
CA ALA A 96 -15.89 16.41 -63.03
C ALA A 96 -15.12 16.05 -61.74
N LEU A 97 -14.52 14.86 -61.70
CA LEU A 97 -13.49 14.48 -60.71
C LEU A 97 -12.11 14.89 -61.24
N PRO A 98 -11.19 15.44 -60.42
CA PRO A 98 -9.77 15.50 -60.78
C PRO A 98 -9.12 14.13 -60.58
N GLU A 99 -8.45 13.65 -61.63
CA GLU A 99 -7.62 12.44 -61.63
C GLU A 99 -6.43 12.57 -60.68
N VAL A 100 -6.24 11.58 -59.80
CA VAL A 100 -5.01 11.41 -58.99
C VAL A 100 -4.14 10.33 -59.65
N PRO A 101 -2.83 10.55 -59.86
CA PRO A 101 -1.99 9.60 -60.59
C PRO A 101 -1.80 8.28 -59.84
N ALA A 102 -1.98 7.18 -60.58
CA ALA A 102 -1.73 5.82 -60.13
C ALA A 102 -0.23 5.51 -60.06
N THR A 103 0.34 5.40 -58.87
CA THR A 103 1.55 4.57 -58.63
C THR A 103 1.64 4.17 -57.16
N TYR A 104 2.03 2.91 -56.96
CA TYR A 104 2.17 2.10 -55.74
C TYR A 104 0.92 1.27 -55.35
N PRO A 105 0.98 -0.07 -55.47
CA PRO A 105 -0.05 -0.91 -54.92
C PRO A 105 0.04 -0.83 -53.40
N ASP A 106 -1.06 -0.38 -52.77
CA ASP A 106 -1.25 -0.45 -51.34
C ASP A 106 -0.96 -1.90 -50.89
N GLU A 107 0.07 -2.09 -50.06
CA GLU A 107 0.47 -3.41 -49.56
C GLU A 107 -0.69 -4.12 -48.87
N ASN A 108 -1.68 -3.37 -48.35
CA ASN A 108 -2.91 -3.94 -47.82
C ASN A 108 -3.78 -4.55 -48.92
N LEU A 109 -3.87 -3.94 -50.09
CA LEU A 109 -4.65 -4.45 -51.23
C LEU A 109 -4.00 -5.70 -51.83
N VAL A 110 -2.67 -5.75 -51.91
CA VAL A 110 -1.93 -6.94 -52.34
C VAL A 110 -2.10 -8.07 -51.33
N THR A 111 -2.07 -7.76 -50.04
CA THR A 111 -2.28 -8.74 -48.96
C THR A 111 -3.72 -9.28 -48.96
N ILE A 112 -4.71 -8.40 -49.13
CA ILE A 112 -6.13 -8.76 -49.23
C ILE A 112 -6.40 -9.60 -50.48
N MET A 113 -5.80 -9.27 -51.62
CA MET A 113 -5.94 -10.09 -52.84
C MET A 113 -5.26 -11.45 -52.71
N GLN A 114 -4.12 -11.54 -52.03
CA GLN A 114 -3.44 -12.82 -51.77
C GLN A 114 -4.24 -13.72 -50.80
N ASP A 115 -4.94 -13.13 -49.83
CA ASP A 115 -5.84 -13.83 -48.91
C ASP A 115 -7.13 -14.29 -49.61
N LEU A 116 -7.70 -13.47 -50.51
CA LEU A 116 -8.87 -13.84 -51.33
C LEU A 116 -8.54 -14.97 -52.32
N LEU A 117 -7.32 -14.99 -52.86
CA LEU A 117 -6.86 -16.00 -53.83
C LEU A 117 -6.37 -17.31 -53.18
N HIS A 118 -6.38 -17.44 -51.85
CA HIS A 118 -5.99 -18.66 -51.13
C HIS A 118 -4.55 -19.14 -51.45
N ILE A 119 -3.65 -18.24 -51.85
CA ILE A 119 -2.28 -18.57 -52.29
C ILE A 119 -1.36 -18.86 -51.09
N ARG A 120 -1.74 -18.47 -49.87
CA ARG A 120 -1.06 -18.86 -48.63
C ARG A 120 -1.90 -19.90 -47.87
N PRO A 121 -1.28 -20.90 -47.22
CA PRO A 121 -2.00 -21.78 -46.30
C PRO A 121 -2.72 -20.91 -45.27
N GLN A 122 -4.03 -21.16 -45.05
CA GLN A 122 -4.85 -20.40 -44.12
C GLN A 122 -4.08 -20.20 -42.82
N ARG A 123 -3.72 -18.94 -42.51
CA ARG A 123 -3.23 -18.59 -41.18
C ARG A 123 -4.31 -19.06 -40.21
N ARG A 124 -3.93 -19.99 -39.32
CA ARG A 124 -4.72 -20.38 -38.16
C ARG A 124 -5.38 -19.12 -37.61
N LYS A 125 -6.71 -19.05 -37.59
CA LYS A 125 -7.43 -17.90 -37.01
C LYS A 125 -6.96 -17.77 -35.57
N ARG A 126 -6.10 -16.78 -35.31
CA ARG A 126 -5.69 -16.42 -33.95
C ARG A 126 -6.97 -15.98 -33.23
N THR A 127 -7.40 -16.73 -32.22
CA THR A 127 -8.52 -16.32 -31.37
C THR A 127 -8.08 -15.12 -30.55
N TRP A 128 -9.02 -14.31 -30.06
CA TRP A 128 -8.78 -13.15 -29.20
C TRP A 128 -8.17 -13.51 -27.81
N GLU A 129 -7.71 -14.76 -27.67
CA GLU A 129 -7.32 -15.52 -26.49
C GLU A 129 -5.84 -15.98 -26.57
N GLU A 130 -5.04 -15.52 -27.54
CA GLU A 130 -3.58 -15.75 -27.49
C GLU A 130 -3.01 -15.02 -26.27
N GLU A 131 -2.45 -15.77 -25.30
CA GLU A 131 -2.01 -15.34 -23.96
C GLU A 131 -1.16 -14.06 -24.01
N PRO A 132 -1.75 -12.86 -23.82
CA PRO A 132 -1.02 -11.61 -24.02
C PRO A 132 -0.21 -11.24 -22.78
N LEU A 133 -0.56 -11.80 -21.62
CA LEU A 133 0.10 -11.54 -20.35
C LEU A 133 1.53 -12.11 -20.30
N PRO A 134 1.81 -13.36 -20.73
CA PRO A 134 3.18 -13.85 -20.89
C PRO A 134 4.06 -12.98 -21.80
N TRP A 135 3.53 -12.55 -22.95
CA TRP A 135 4.27 -11.65 -23.85
C TRP A 135 4.52 -10.29 -23.21
N TRP A 136 3.53 -9.74 -22.51
CA TRP A 136 3.69 -8.49 -21.77
C TRP A 136 4.71 -8.60 -20.64
N LEU A 137 4.76 -9.73 -19.92
CA LEU A 137 5.75 -10.00 -18.88
C LEU A 137 7.20 -9.99 -19.41
N LEU A 138 7.41 -10.37 -20.68
CA LEU A 138 8.74 -10.28 -21.31
C LEU A 138 9.16 -8.83 -21.59
N GLU A 139 8.19 -7.93 -21.80
CA GLU A 139 8.41 -6.52 -22.12
C GLU A 139 8.19 -5.60 -20.91
N ILE A 140 8.00 -6.14 -19.71
CA ILE A 140 7.61 -5.35 -18.54
C ILE A 140 8.65 -4.28 -18.18
N ASP A 141 9.94 -4.57 -18.33
CA ASP A 141 11.02 -3.62 -18.12
C ASP A 141 10.96 -2.47 -19.15
N CYS A 142 10.61 -2.75 -20.40
CA CYS A 142 10.39 -1.74 -21.44
C CYS A 142 9.20 -0.83 -21.08
N TYR A 143 8.08 -1.40 -20.64
CA TYR A 143 6.93 -0.61 -20.18
C TYR A 143 7.30 0.27 -18.98
N LEU A 144 8.03 -0.29 -18.01
CA LEU A 144 8.45 0.42 -16.81
C LEU A 144 9.39 1.59 -17.13
N ALA A 145 10.35 1.37 -18.03
CA ALA A 145 11.24 2.41 -18.55
C ALA A 145 10.44 3.54 -19.24
N GLU A 146 9.45 3.20 -20.06
CA GLU A 146 8.59 4.20 -20.72
C GLU A 146 7.75 5.00 -19.72
N PHE A 147 7.26 4.35 -18.66
CA PHE A 147 6.55 5.04 -17.57
C PHE A 147 7.46 6.04 -16.84
N LEU A 148 8.73 5.68 -16.59
CA LEU A 148 9.72 6.58 -15.98
C LEU A 148 10.09 7.72 -16.94
N ARG A 149 10.30 7.42 -18.23
CA ARG A 149 10.59 8.40 -19.27
C ARG A 149 9.49 9.46 -19.40
N LEU A 150 8.23 9.06 -19.26
CA LEU A 150 7.09 9.99 -19.29
C LEU A 150 7.02 10.91 -18.05
N GLU A 151 7.48 10.46 -16.88
CA GLU A 151 7.54 11.29 -15.67
C GLU A 151 8.73 12.26 -15.69
N ALA A 152 9.89 11.82 -16.19
CA ALA A 152 11.06 12.69 -16.32
C ALA A 152 10.79 13.92 -17.22
N LYS A 153 9.87 13.80 -18.19
CA LYS A 153 9.43 14.91 -19.05
C LYS A 153 8.63 16.02 -18.34
N GLN A 154 8.22 15.83 -17.08
CA GLN A 154 7.55 16.90 -16.32
C GLN A 154 8.53 17.88 -15.64
N GLY A 155 9.85 17.72 -15.85
CA GLY A 155 10.88 18.66 -15.38
C GLY A 155 11.53 19.42 -16.53
N SER A 156 11.14 20.69 -16.72
CA SER A 156 11.65 21.68 -17.68
C SER A 156 11.73 21.24 -19.16
N ASP A 157 11.13 22.02 -20.06
CA ASP A 157 11.16 21.80 -21.52
C ASP A 157 12.55 21.96 -22.16
N VAL A 158 13.63 21.97 -21.39
CA VAL A 158 14.99 22.20 -21.88
C VAL A 158 15.83 20.94 -21.70
N CYS A 159 16.15 20.32 -22.83
CA CYS A 159 17.16 19.27 -22.93
C CYS A 159 18.53 19.81 -22.45
N ASP A 160 19.05 19.26 -21.35
CA ASP A 160 20.34 19.63 -20.73
C ASP A 160 21.54 19.50 -21.69
N MET A 161 21.39 18.69 -22.74
CA MET A 161 22.44 18.45 -23.73
C MET A 161 22.42 19.46 -24.88
N CYS A 162 21.31 20.19 -25.09
CA CYS A 162 21.11 20.97 -26.31
C CYS A 162 20.65 22.42 -26.10
N ARG A 163 20.11 22.81 -24.93
CA ARG A 163 19.77 24.21 -24.57
C ARG A 163 19.02 25.03 -25.66
N VAL A 164 18.25 24.38 -26.53
CA VAL A 164 17.44 25.08 -27.53
C VAL A 164 16.05 25.32 -26.95
N GLU A 165 15.72 26.60 -26.70
CA GLU A 165 14.34 27.06 -26.55
C GLU A 165 13.70 27.09 -27.94
N GLU A 166 13.18 25.96 -28.43
CA GLU A 166 12.34 25.96 -29.62
C GLU A 166 10.88 25.74 -29.22
N GLN A 167 10.09 26.78 -29.48
CA GLN A 167 8.65 26.81 -29.32
C GLN A 167 8.01 25.59 -30.00
N GLY A 168 7.49 24.67 -29.19
CA GLY A 168 6.31 23.88 -29.53
C GLY A 168 6.36 22.97 -30.75
N SER A 169 7.53 22.53 -31.24
CA SER A 169 7.60 21.54 -32.32
C SER A 169 8.70 20.50 -32.11
N TYR A 170 8.41 19.51 -31.28
CA TYR A 170 9.15 18.25 -31.37
C TYR A 170 8.69 17.51 -32.63
N HIS A 171 9.54 17.52 -33.65
CA HIS A 171 9.50 16.55 -34.74
C HIS A 171 9.68 15.17 -34.13
N CYS A 172 8.56 14.51 -33.79
CA CYS A 172 8.53 13.07 -33.69
C CYS A 172 8.79 12.57 -35.10
N THR A 173 10.02 12.12 -35.38
CA THR A 173 10.21 11.13 -36.43
C THR A 173 9.39 9.91 -36.01
N ILE A 174 8.11 9.88 -36.40
CA ILE A 174 7.57 8.65 -36.97
C ILE A 174 8.51 8.40 -38.13
N SER A 175 9.56 7.65 -37.86
CA SER A 175 10.52 7.22 -38.87
C SER A 175 9.70 6.48 -39.91
N ALA A 176 9.44 7.16 -41.03
CA ALA A 176 8.96 6.54 -42.25
C ALA A 176 10.02 5.59 -42.84
N ASP A 177 11.22 5.51 -42.23
CA ASP A 177 12.10 4.35 -42.40
C ASP A 177 11.56 3.19 -41.57
N VAL A 178 10.91 2.26 -42.27
CA VAL A 178 10.43 0.95 -41.77
C VAL A 178 11.55 0.14 -41.10
N ALA A 179 12.81 0.49 -41.34
CA ALA A 179 13.99 -0.14 -40.74
C ALA A 179 14.30 0.32 -39.30
N ASN A 180 13.80 1.49 -38.85
CA ASN A 180 14.10 2.08 -37.53
C ASN A 180 12.83 2.43 -36.71
N ALA A 181 11.65 1.97 -37.16
CA ALA A 181 10.40 2.25 -36.46
C ALA A 181 10.37 1.55 -35.09
N GLN A 182 10.15 2.33 -34.02
CA GLN A 182 9.93 1.80 -32.68
C GLN A 182 8.72 0.84 -32.67
N PRO A 183 8.69 -0.19 -31.79
CA PRO A 183 7.54 -1.09 -31.70
C PRO A 183 6.22 -0.33 -31.50
N HIS A 184 5.13 -0.78 -32.13
CA HIS A 184 3.84 -0.10 -32.08
C HIS A 184 3.34 0.12 -30.64
N TYR A 185 3.57 -0.83 -29.74
CA TYR A 185 3.16 -0.71 -28.34
C TYR A 185 3.91 0.44 -27.63
N VAL A 186 5.20 0.67 -27.95
CA VAL A 186 5.99 1.80 -27.44
C VAL A 186 5.46 3.13 -27.97
N GLN A 187 5.12 3.19 -29.27
CA GLN A 187 4.51 4.39 -29.86
C GLN A 187 3.18 4.76 -29.18
N LEU A 188 2.38 3.77 -28.79
CA LEU A 188 1.14 3.97 -28.05
C LEU A 188 1.41 4.47 -26.62
N LEU A 189 2.39 3.90 -25.92
CA LEU A 189 2.83 4.36 -24.61
C LEU A 189 3.31 5.82 -24.66
N HIS A 190 4.03 6.22 -25.71
CA HIS A 190 4.43 7.62 -25.93
C HIS A 190 3.24 8.58 -26.00
N ARG A 191 2.08 8.10 -26.47
CA ARG A 191 0.82 8.85 -26.53
C ARG A 191 -0.06 8.65 -25.28
N GLN A 192 0.49 8.06 -24.21
CA GLN A 192 -0.23 7.73 -22.98
C GLN A 192 -1.44 6.80 -23.21
N TRP A 193 -1.34 5.93 -24.22
CA TRP A 193 -2.32 4.90 -24.51
C TRP A 193 -1.70 3.56 -24.11
N PHE A 194 -2.26 2.92 -23.09
CA PHE A 194 -1.80 1.62 -22.63
C PHE A 194 -2.27 0.54 -23.62
N PRO A 195 -1.35 -0.08 -24.37
CA PRO A 195 -1.72 -1.08 -25.38
C PRO A 195 -2.14 -2.38 -24.70
N ALA A 196 -3.24 -2.98 -25.17
CA ALA A 196 -3.77 -4.23 -24.62
C ALA A 196 -2.97 -5.48 -25.02
N SER A 197 -2.04 -5.37 -25.96
CA SER A 197 -1.13 -6.43 -26.42
C SER A 197 0.17 -5.82 -26.94
N VAL A 198 1.26 -6.59 -26.84
CA VAL A 198 2.59 -6.18 -27.31
C VAL A 198 2.72 -6.35 -28.83
N GLU A 199 2.37 -7.53 -29.36
CA GLU A 199 2.65 -7.89 -30.75
C GLU A 199 1.88 -7.03 -31.76
N ILE A 200 0.55 -6.97 -31.63
CA ILE A 200 -0.35 -6.30 -32.57
C ILE A 200 -1.42 -5.56 -31.76
N PRO A 201 -1.12 -4.35 -31.25
CA PRO A 201 -2.06 -3.59 -30.44
C PRO A 201 -3.23 -3.07 -31.28
N ARG A 202 -4.39 -3.73 -31.19
CA ARG A 202 -5.66 -3.28 -31.82
C ARG A 202 -6.60 -2.56 -30.85
N THR A 203 -6.28 -2.57 -29.56
CA THR A 203 -7.03 -1.89 -28.52
C THR A 203 -6.03 -1.28 -27.56
N ALA A 204 -6.29 -0.05 -27.14
CA ALA A 204 -5.53 0.61 -26.10
C ALA A 204 -6.51 1.34 -25.17
N ILE A 205 -6.10 1.52 -23.91
CA ILE A 205 -6.87 2.24 -22.90
C ILE A 205 -6.03 3.44 -22.47
N THR A 206 -6.61 4.63 -22.42
CA THR A 206 -5.86 5.83 -22.05
C THR A 206 -5.39 5.76 -20.60
N PHE A 207 -4.21 6.33 -20.32
CA PHE A 207 -3.70 6.43 -18.95
C PHE A 207 -4.67 7.20 -18.06
N GLN A 208 -5.34 8.22 -18.61
CA GLN A 208 -6.38 8.97 -17.90
C GLN A 208 -7.51 8.05 -17.42
N ALA A 209 -8.01 7.15 -18.28
CA ALA A 209 -9.07 6.21 -17.90
C ALA A 209 -8.59 5.21 -16.83
N LEU A 210 -7.34 4.73 -16.91
CA LEU A 210 -6.77 3.81 -15.93
C LEU A 210 -6.50 4.49 -14.58
N CYS A 211 -5.94 5.70 -14.58
CA CYS A 211 -5.77 6.53 -13.39
C CYS A 211 -7.12 6.82 -12.71
N HIS A 212 -8.12 7.21 -13.50
CA HIS A 212 -9.44 7.52 -12.99
C HIS A 212 -10.11 6.29 -12.39
N TYR A 213 -10.10 5.16 -13.10
CA TYR A 213 -10.60 3.90 -12.57
C TYR A 213 -9.88 3.49 -11.28
N GLN A 214 -8.55 3.51 -11.26
CA GLN A 214 -7.78 3.10 -10.09
C GLN A 214 -8.16 3.96 -8.88
N MET A 215 -8.28 5.29 -9.06
CA MET A 215 -8.67 6.19 -7.99
C MET A 215 -10.12 5.96 -7.51
N LEU A 216 -11.08 5.76 -8.42
CA LEU A 216 -12.45 5.42 -8.04
C LEU A 216 -12.54 4.05 -7.35
N SER A 217 -11.70 3.10 -7.74
CA SER A 217 -11.61 1.81 -7.05
C SER A 217 -11.11 1.99 -5.61
N PHE A 218 -10.22 2.96 -5.35
CA PHE A 218 -9.76 3.27 -4.00
C PHE A 218 -10.78 4.04 -3.18
N MET A 219 -11.42 5.04 -3.76
CA MET A 219 -12.30 5.96 -3.02
C MET A 219 -13.73 5.45 -2.89
N SER A 220 -14.31 4.99 -3.99
CA SER A 220 -15.71 4.57 -4.08
C SER A 220 -15.88 3.05 -4.16
N LYS A 221 -14.77 2.30 -4.22
CA LYS A 221 -14.76 0.83 -4.31
C LYS A 221 -15.51 0.28 -5.53
N ILE A 222 -15.59 1.09 -6.59
CA ILE A 222 -16.24 0.69 -7.84
C ILE A 222 -15.53 -0.52 -8.44
N SER A 223 -16.30 -1.50 -8.89
CA SER A 223 -15.75 -2.63 -9.62
C SER A 223 -15.34 -2.22 -11.04
N ALA A 224 -14.41 -2.97 -11.63
CA ALA A 224 -14.03 -2.77 -13.03
C ALA A 224 -15.23 -2.97 -13.98
N TYR A 225 -16.14 -3.89 -13.63
CA TYR A 225 -17.39 -4.13 -14.34
C TYR A 225 -18.27 -2.88 -14.39
N GLU A 226 -18.56 -2.29 -13.22
CA GLU A 226 -19.42 -1.10 -13.13
C GLU A 226 -18.80 0.10 -13.84
N TYR A 227 -17.48 0.30 -13.70
CA TYR A 227 -16.79 1.40 -14.38
C TYR A 227 -16.84 1.24 -15.90
N TYR A 228 -16.49 0.06 -16.41
CA TYR A 228 -16.49 -0.23 -17.84
C TYR A 228 -17.89 -0.09 -18.47
N HIS A 229 -18.92 -0.67 -17.85
CA HIS A 229 -20.28 -0.56 -18.39
C HIS A 229 -20.85 0.85 -18.24
N SER A 230 -20.40 1.63 -17.25
CA SER A 230 -20.75 3.05 -17.16
C SER A 230 -20.16 3.81 -18.35
N LEU A 231 -18.90 3.57 -18.72
CA LEU A 231 -18.30 4.16 -19.93
C LEU A 231 -19.05 3.72 -21.20
N ALA A 232 -19.38 2.43 -21.32
CA ALA A 232 -20.13 1.92 -22.47
C ALA A 232 -21.49 2.63 -22.63
N ARG A 233 -22.21 2.85 -21.51
CA ARG A 233 -23.50 3.56 -21.51
C ARG A 233 -23.38 5.06 -21.76
N LEU A 234 -22.24 5.68 -21.45
CA LEU A 234 -22.00 7.08 -21.81
C LEU A 234 -21.78 7.24 -23.32
N VAL A 235 -21.25 6.22 -23.99
CA VAL A 235 -21.09 6.19 -25.45
C VAL A 235 -22.44 5.91 -26.12
N ASP A 236 -23.12 4.83 -25.71
CA ASP A 236 -24.47 4.51 -26.17
C ASP A 236 -25.32 3.97 -25.00
N ASN A 237 -26.26 4.79 -24.54
CA ASN A 237 -27.22 4.40 -23.51
C ASN A 237 -28.50 3.77 -24.09
N THR A 238 -28.63 3.71 -25.41
CA THR A 238 -29.81 3.15 -26.10
C THR A 238 -29.68 1.64 -26.29
N GLY A 239 -28.45 1.11 -26.30
CA GLY A 239 -28.16 -0.30 -26.58
C GLY A 239 -28.43 -0.69 -28.03
N MET A 240 -28.52 0.29 -28.93
CA MET A 240 -28.78 0.06 -30.35
C MET A 240 -27.48 -0.22 -31.12
N GLU A 241 -26.33 0.23 -30.63
CA GLU A 241 -25.04 -0.11 -31.22
C GLU A 241 -24.44 -1.40 -30.63
N SER A 242 -24.13 -2.36 -31.50
CA SER A 242 -23.47 -3.62 -31.13
C SER A 242 -21.95 -3.47 -31.16
N SER A 243 -21.37 -2.72 -30.23
CA SER A 243 -19.92 -2.76 -30.03
C SER A 243 -19.53 -4.09 -29.35
N PRO A 244 -18.44 -4.77 -29.79
CA PRO A 244 -17.90 -5.92 -29.07
C PRO A 244 -17.57 -5.55 -27.62
N ASP A 245 -17.92 -6.43 -26.68
CA ASP A 245 -17.57 -6.27 -25.27
C ASP A 245 -16.06 -6.51 -25.06
N LYS A 246 -15.39 -5.50 -24.51
CA LYS A 246 -13.96 -5.48 -24.19
C LYS A 246 -13.69 -5.53 -22.69
N LEU A 247 -14.66 -5.88 -21.85
CA LEU A 247 -14.49 -5.98 -20.40
C LEU A 247 -13.31 -6.88 -19.99
N GLN A 248 -13.15 -8.04 -20.62
CA GLN A 248 -12.03 -8.95 -20.31
C GLN A 248 -10.66 -8.33 -20.63
N ILE A 249 -10.59 -7.55 -21.70
CA ILE A 249 -9.38 -6.78 -22.06
C ILE A 249 -9.13 -5.70 -21.00
N PHE A 250 -10.18 -4.98 -20.59
CA PHE A 250 -10.09 -3.94 -19.56
C PHE A 250 -9.61 -4.51 -18.23
N LEU A 251 -10.16 -5.65 -17.78
CA LEU A 251 -9.75 -6.34 -16.55
C LEU A 251 -8.26 -6.71 -16.56
N ARG A 252 -7.77 -7.25 -17.69
CA ARG A 252 -6.35 -7.59 -17.86
C ARG A 252 -5.47 -6.34 -17.81
N VAL A 253 -5.79 -5.31 -18.59
CA VAL A 253 -4.99 -4.08 -18.63
C VAL A 253 -4.98 -3.36 -17.27
N VAL A 254 -6.09 -3.37 -16.53
CA VAL A 254 -6.12 -2.86 -15.15
C VAL A 254 -5.12 -3.60 -14.27
N ARG A 255 -5.02 -4.92 -14.42
CA ARG A 255 -4.09 -5.74 -13.66
C ARG A 255 -2.63 -5.41 -13.99
N GLU A 256 -2.31 -5.35 -15.28
CA GLU A 256 -0.99 -4.93 -15.80
C GLU A 256 -0.62 -3.52 -15.31
N TRP A 257 -1.57 -2.58 -15.38
CA TRP A 257 -1.43 -1.21 -14.91
C TRP A 257 -1.09 -1.13 -13.42
N ARG A 258 -1.83 -1.85 -12.56
CA ARG A 258 -1.58 -1.92 -11.12
C ARG A 258 -0.17 -2.40 -10.82
N HIS A 259 0.25 -3.46 -11.50
CA HIS A 259 1.57 -4.06 -11.29
C HIS A 259 2.71 -3.13 -11.72
N ILE A 260 2.65 -2.52 -12.92
CA ILE A 260 3.64 -1.51 -13.35
C ILE A 260 3.68 -0.33 -12.37
N ARG A 261 2.53 0.18 -11.93
CA ARG A 261 2.47 1.30 -10.97
C ARG A 261 3.13 0.95 -9.65
N LEU A 262 2.94 -0.28 -9.16
CA LEU A 262 3.59 -0.79 -7.96
C LEU A 262 5.12 -0.85 -8.12
N LEU A 263 5.61 -1.44 -9.21
CA LEU A 263 7.04 -1.52 -9.52
C LEU A 263 7.68 -0.13 -9.67
N LYS A 264 7.00 0.77 -10.38
CA LYS A 264 7.44 2.15 -10.59
C LYS A 264 7.58 2.91 -9.28
N ARG A 265 6.57 2.88 -8.43
CA ARG A 265 6.57 3.56 -7.12
C ARG A 265 7.68 3.04 -6.21
N SER A 266 8.05 1.77 -6.39
CA SER A 266 9.09 1.10 -5.61
C SER A 266 10.49 1.27 -6.21
N GLY A 267 10.62 2.04 -7.30
CA GLY A 267 11.90 2.36 -7.92
C GLY A 267 12.50 1.24 -8.77
N GLN A 268 11.77 0.16 -9.04
CA GLN A 268 12.31 -1.06 -9.68
C GLN A 268 12.79 -0.81 -11.12
N GLY A 269 12.30 0.22 -11.79
CA GLY A 269 12.78 0.58 -13.13
C GLY A 269 14.16 1.24 -13.15
N ASN A 270 14.69 1.61 -11.98
CA ASN A 270 16.08 2.09 -11.83
C ASN A 270 17.02 1.00 -11.31
N ASP A 271 16.51 -0.18 -10.96
CA ASP A 271 17.34 -1.30 -10.53
C ASP A 271 17.96 -1.96 -11.79
N PRO A 272 19.30 -2.12 -11.86
CA PRO A 272 19.96 -2.74 -13.00
C PRO A 272 19.56 -4.22 -13.23
N THR A 273 19.00 -4.87 -12.22
CA THR A 273 18.49 -6.25 -12.32
C THR A 273 17.06 -6.33 -12.87
N GLY A 274 16.41 -5.17 -13.09
CA GLY A 274 15.05 -5.04 -13.60
C GLY A 274 14.00 -5.65 -12.67
N VAL A 275 12.78 -5.83 -13.19
CA VAL A 275 11.65 -6.37 -12.41
C VAL A 275 11.96 -7.74 -11.81
N LYS A 276 12.77 -8.57 -12.49
CA LYS A 276 13.15 -9.91 -12.03
C LYS A 276 13.97 -9.91 -10.74
N GLY A 277 14.66 -8.82 -10.42
CA GLY A 277 15.44 -8.69 -9.20
C GLY A 277 14.66 -8.20 -7.98
N THR A 278 13.37 -7.86 -8.15
CA THR A 278 12.52 -7.37 -7.06
C THR A 278 12.52 -8.37 -5.89
N LYS A 279 12.93 -7.90 -4.72
CA LYS A 279 13.01 -8.75 -3.52
C LYS A 279 11.64 -8.93 -2.86
N PRO A 280 11.43 -10.02 -2.12
CA PRO A 280 10.22 -10.22 -1.33
C PRO A 280 9.92 -9.02 -0.42
N GLY A 281 8.71 -8.49 -0.51
CA GLY A 281 8.22 -7.36 0.28
C GLY A 281 8.79 -5.98 -0.10
N GLU A 282 9.66 -5.88 -1.09
CA GLU A 282 10.38 -4.64 -1.44
C GLU A 282 9.45 -3.53 -1.96
N CYS A 283 8.31 -3.89 -2.53
CA CYS A 283 7.33 -2.95 -3.06
C CYS A 283 6.26 -2.50 -2.04
N ALA A 284 6.38 -2.91 -0.77
CA ALA A 284 5.45 -2.49 0.27
C ALA A 284 5.74 -1.05 0.76
N VAL A 285 4.71 -0.21 0.83
CA VAL A 285 4.84 1.12 1.43
C VAL A 285 5.05 0.99 2.94
N LEU A 286 6.26 1.31 3.40
CA LEU A 286 6.68 1.18 4.80
C LEU A 286 6.11 2.32 5.68
N CYS A 287 5.90 2.02 6.96
CA CYS A 287 5.51 3.03 7.94
C CYS A 287 6.72 3.88 8.36
N PRO A 288 6.74 5.20 8.09
CA PRO A 288 7.88 6.05 8.39
C PRO A 288 8.12 6.25 9.88
N ALA A 289 7.08 6.06 10.71
CA ALA A 289 7.16 6.15 12.17
C ALA A 289 7.50 4.81 12.83
N CYS A 290 7.45 3.69 12.11
CA CYS A 290 7.97 2.43 12.61
C CYS A 290 9.48 2.42 12.56
N LEU A 291 10.07 1.81 13.58
CA LEU A 291 11.50 1.60 13.70
C LEU A 291 12.02 0.64 12.63
N GLN A 292 13.06 1.07 11.92
CA GLN A 292 13.68 0.40 10.78
C GLN A 292 15.21 0.48 10.93
N PRO A 293 15.87 -0.64 11.26
CA PRO A 293 17.33 -0.71 11.37
C PRO A 293 18.03 -0.19 10.11
N GLY A 294 18.98 0.74 10.27
CA GLY A 294 19.75 1.34 9.18
C GLY A 294 19.02 2.44 8.39
N ILE A 295 17.75 2.73 8.69
CA ILE A 295 16.99 3.81 8.03
C ILE A 295 16.70 4.95 9.01
N ASN A 296 15.91 4.67 10.05
CA ASN A 296 15.53 5.65 11.08
C ASN A 296 15.95 5.19 12.49
N MET A 297 16.85 4.21 12.56
CA MET A 297 17.53 3.76 13.75
C MET A 297 19.04 3.80 13.50
N VAL A 298 19.79 4.42 14.40
CA VAL A 298 21.26 4.50 14.33
C VAL A 298 21.87 3.25 14.97
N ASP A 299 21.68 3.10 16.28
CA ASP A 299 22.10 1.93 17.07
C ASP A 299 20.96 1.44 17.95
N THR A 300 21.01 0.16 18.32
CA THR A 300 20.09 -0.40 19.31
C THR A 300 20.36 0.23 20.67
N ARG A 301 19.35 0.91 21.22
CA ARG A 301 19.38 1.52 22.55
C ARG A 301 19.47 0.42 23.62
N GLN A 302 20.26 0.70 24.65
CA GLN A 302 20.50 -0.22 25.77
C GLN A 302 19.95 0.34 27.09
N GLY A 303 19.87 -0.51 28.10
CA GLY A 303 19.44 -0.15 29.45
C GLY A 303 18.02 0.40 29.49
N GLU A 304 17.77 1.41 30.33
CA GLU A 304 16.45 2.00 30.56
C GLU A 304 15.78 2.60 29.32
N LYS A 305 16.51 2.81 28.22
CA LYS A 305 15.96 3.35 26.96
C LYS A 305 15.71 2.29 25.89
N ALA A 306 16.03 1.01 26.15
CA ALA A 306 15.84 -0.08 25.20
C ALA A 306 14.39 -0.18 24.72
N TYR A 307 13.42 0.13 25.58
CA TYR A 307 12.01 0.10 25.23
C TYR A 307 11.59 1.09 24.14
N LEU A 308 12.38 2.15 23.91
CA LEU A 308 12.11 3.08 22.82
C LEU A 308 12.31 2.42 21.46
N ASP A 309 12.98 1.26 21.42
CA ASP A 309 13.21 0.45 20.23
C ASP A 309 12.16 -0.66 20.06
N HIS A 310 11.13 -0.72 20.92
CA HIS A 310 10.00 -1.63 20.73
C HIS A 310 9.25 -1.29 19.45
N LEU A 311 9.17 -2.27 18.55
CA LEU A 311 8.23 -2.24 17.46
C LEU A 311 6.95 -2.98 17.82
N PHE A 312 5.82 -2.33 17.56
CA PHE A 312 4.50 -2.84 17.87
C PHE A 312 3.83 -3.39 16.63
N ILE A 313 3.55 -4.69 16.63
CA ILE A 313 2.77 -5.36 15.59
C ILE A 313 1.47 -5.90 16.17
N ALA A 314 0.44 -5.97 15.34
CA ALA A 314 -0.84 -6.54 15.69
C ALA A 314 -1.24 -7.59 14.65
N VAL A 315 -1.78 -8.71 15.12
CA VAL A 315 -2.10 -9.90 14.34
C VAL A 315 -3.61 -10.13 14.44
N ASP A 316 -4.26 -10.34 13.30
CA ASP A 316 -5.69 -10.64 13.26
C ASP A 316 -6.10 -11.28 11.92
N ALA A 317 -7.27 -11.92 11.91
CA ALA A 317 -7.86 -12.53 10.73
C ALA A 317 -9.17 -11.85 10.30
N ASN A 318 -9.36 -11.71 8.99
CA ASN A 318 -10.56 -11.16 8.38
C ASN A 318 -11.28 -12.18 7.50
N PHE A 319 -12.41 -12.68 7.99
CA PHE A 319 -13.26 -13.67 7.31
C PHE A 319 -14.28 -13.07 6.34
N ARG A 320 -14.33 -11.75 6.15
CA ARG A 320 -15.18 -11.13 5.12
C ARG A 320 -14.52 -11.17 3.75
N LEU A 321 -13.19 -11.15 3.69
CA LEU A 321 -12.40 -11.22 2.46
C LEU A 321 -12.31 -12.66 1.92
N LYS A 322 -13.46 -13.30 1.70
CA LYS A 322 -13.56 -14.65 1.12
C LYS A 322 -13.28 -14.64 -0.37
N ARG A 323 -12.88 -15.79 -0.91
CA ARG A 323 -12.82 -16.04 -2.36
C ARG A 323 -13.55 -17.34 -2.69
N ASN A 324 -14.42 -17.29 -3.68
CA ASN A 324 -15.06 -18.48 -4.22
C ASN A 324 -14.04 -19.32 -5.01
N ASN A 325 -14.33 -20.61 -5.17
CA ASN A 325 -13.50 -21.52 -5.94
C ASN A 325 -13.78 -21.38 -7.45
N VAL A 326 -13.40 -20.22 -8.02
CA VAL A 326 -13.64 -19.86 -9.43
C VAL A 326 -12.44 -20.18 -10.33
N SER A 327 -11.22 -20.17 -9.79
CA SER A 327 -9.99 -20.49 -10.52
C SER A 327 -8.87 -20.93 -9.59
N SER A 328 -7.80 -21.48 -10.19
CA SER A 328 -6.58 -21.90 -9.52
C SER A 328 -5.39 -20.96 -9.76
N ASP A 329 -4.30 -21.17 -9.03
CA ASP A 329 -3.05 -20.41 -9.18
C ASP A 329 -2.33 -20.73 -10.50
N GLU A 330 -2.53 -21.93 -11.04
CA GLU A 330 -1.94 -22.34 -12.33
C GLU A 330 -2.63 -21.62 -13.50
N GLN A 331 -3.94 -21.36 -13.38
CA GLN A 331 -4.70 -20.62 -14.39
C GLN A 331 -4.55 -19.10 -14.26
N ASP A 332 -4.38 -18.60 -13.04
CA ASP A 332 -4.25 -17.17 -12.75
C ASP A 332 -3.14 -16.93 -11.69
N PRO A 333 -1.86 -17.04 -12.06
CA PRO A 333 -0.75 -16.77 -11.14
C PRO A 333 -0.71 -15.28 -10.80
N GLY A 334 -0.44 -14.90 -9.55
CA GLY A 334 -0.32 -13.48 -9.16
C GLY A 334 0.86 -12.78 -9.84
N LEU A 335 0.70 -11.50 -10.22
CA LEU A 335 1.79 -10.73 -10.80
C LEU A 335 2.78 -10.25 -9.73
N ASN A 336 2.29 -9.88 -8.55
CA ASN A 336 3.16 -9.43 -7.48
C ASN A 336 3.99 -10.57 -6.87
N ALA A 337 3.44 -11.79 -6.79
CA ALA A 337 4.15 -12.98 -6.30
C ALA A 337 5.06 -12.76 -5.07
N GLY A 338 4.59 -12.04 -4.05
CA GLY A 338 5.37 -11.75 -2.85
C GLY A 338 6.15 -10.43 -2.85
N TYR A 339 6.02 -9.57 -3.86
CA TYR A 339 6.72 -8.27 -3.88
C TYR A 339 6.19 -7.25 -2.86
N ALA A 340 4.99 -7.42 -2.30
CA ALA A 340 4.36 -6.43 -1.43
C ALA A 340 3.84 -7.01 -0.09
N TYR A 341 2.52 -7.01 0.13
CA TYR A 341 1.93 -7.37 1.43
C TYR A 341 1.60 -8.85 1.52
N PHE A 342 1.01 -9.42 0.46
CA PHE A 342 0.88 -10.87 0.37
C PHE A 342 2.25 -11.54 0.34
N VAL A 343 2.37 -12.65 1.06
CA VAL A 343 3.50 -13.56 0.92
C VAL A 343 3.51 -14.26 -0.44
N GLU A 344 4.65 -14.82 -0.84
CA GLU A 344 4.72 -15.70 -2.01
C GLU A 344 3.91 -16.98 -1.76
N ASN A 345 2.93 -17.23 -2.62
CA ASN A 345 1.88 -18.21 -2.37
C ASN A 345 2.37 -19.66 -2.49
N GLN A 346 3.30 -19.95 -3.40
CA GLN A 346 3.80 -21.31 -3.58
C GLN A 346 4.65 -21.73 -2.38
N ALA A 347 5.54 -20.87 -1.91
CA ALA A 347 6.33 -21.04 -0.69
C ALA A 347 5.41 -21.22 0.52
N PHE A 348 4.35 -20.42 0.62
CA PHE A 348 3.35 -20.55 1.67
C PHE A 348 2.62 -21.90 1.63
N LYS A 349 2.14 -22.35 0.47
CA LYS A 349 1.51 -23.66 0.31
C LYS A 349 2.45 -24.81 0.65
N ASN A 350 3.70 -24.73 0.21
CA ASN A 350 4.73 -25.72 0.51
C ASN A 350 4.99 -25.79 2.03
N TYR A 351 5.02 -24.63 2.69
CA TYR A 351 5.12 -24.55 4.15
C TYR A 351 3.92 -25.21 4.83
N LEU A 352 2.68 -24.89 4.41
CA LEU A 352 1.48 -25.51 4.97
C LEU A 352 1.51 -27.04 4.82
N GLN A 353 1.85 -27.54 3.63
CA GLN A 353 1.93 -28.98 3.36
C GLN A 353 3.02 -29.67 4.19
N LYS A 354 4.15 -28.99 4.41
CA LYS A 354 5.28 -29.56 5.16
C LYS A 354 5.00 -29.70 6.65
N TYR A 355 4.25 -28.77 7.24
CA TYR A 355 4.11 -28.67 8.69
C TYR A 355 2.70 -28.94 9.23
N SER A 356 1.69 -29.16 8.37
CA SER A 356 0.30 -29.40 8.80
C SER A 356 0.14 -30.52 9.83
N ASP A 357 0.96 -31.57 9.71
CA ASP A 357 0.84 -32.79 10.51
C ASP A 357 1.90 -32.85 11.63
N LEU A 358 2.75 -31.83 11.73
CA LEU A 358 3.89 -31.79 12.65
C LEU A 358 3.60 -30.98 13.92
N LEU A 359 2.56 -30.16 13.92
CA LEU A 359 2.18 -29.37 15.08
C LEU A 359 1.34 -30.22 16.05
N PRO A 360 1.67 -30.20 17.36
CA PRO A 360 0.91 -30.93 18.36
C PRO A 360 -0.53 -30.39 18.47
N GLU A 361 -1.46 -31.28 18.80
CA GLU A 361 -2.85 -30.88 19.09
C GLU A 361 -2.89 -30.02 20.36
N GLU A 362 -3.49 -28.83 20.26
CA GLU A 362 -3.51 -27.89 21.36
C GLU A 362 -4.72 -28.09 22.27
N THR A 363 -4.49 -27.94 23.58
CA THR A 363 -5.55 -27.80 24.57
C THR A 363 -5.82 -26.32 24.81
N ASN A 364 -7.08 -25.91 24.67
CA ASN A 364 -7.47 -24.54 24.98
C ASN A 364 -7.37 -24.30 26.50
N THR A 365 -6.34 -23.58 26.93
CA THR A 365 -6.08 -23.23 28.34
C THR A 365 -6.75 -21.93 28.79
N CYS A 366 -7.50 -21.26 27.91
CA CYS A 366 -8.21 -20.01 28.17
C CYS A 366 -9.71 -20.17 27.93
N ASN A 367 -10.47 -19.09 28.05
CA ASN A 367 -11.88 -19.06 27.65
C ASN A 367 -12.02 -19.45 26.17
N ASN A 368 -13.11 -20.16 25.90
CA ASN A 368 -13.40 -20.71 24.58
C ASN A 368 -13.90 -19.60 23.66
N HIS A 369 -12.98 -18.79 23.14
CA HIS A 369 -13.26 -17.66 22.26
C HIS A 369 -13.93 -18.10 20.94
N ASP A 370 -14.85 -17.28 20.45
CA ASP A 370 -15.52 -17.50 19.16
C ASP A 370 -14.55 -17.45 17.96
N ALA A 371 -13.36 -16.86 18.13
CA ALA A 371 -12.29 -16.87 17.13
C ALA A 371 -11.90 -18.31 16.71
N ILE A 372 -11.81 -19.23 17.67
CA ILE A 372 -11.50 -20.64 17.41
C ILE A 372 -12.69 -21.38 16.78
N LYS A 373 -13.94 -21.01 17.13
CA LYS A 373 -15.15 -21.64 16.59
C LYS A 373 -15.48 -21.21 15.15
N LEU A 374 -15.27 -19.92 14.83
CA LEU A 374 -15.40 -19.41 13.47
C LEU A 374 -14.35 -20.00 12.53
N ALA A 375 -13.21 -20.43 13.08
CA ALA A 375 -12.14 -21.04 12.31
C ALA A 375 -12.54 -22.37 11.63
N GLN A 376 -13.63 -23.01 12.07
CA GLN A 376 -14.05 -24.31 11.53
C GLN A 376 -15.01 -24.21 10.33
N LEU A 377 -15.48 -23.01 9.97
CA LEU A 377 -16.52 -22.82 8.97
C LEU A 377 -15.93 -22.45 7.59
N CYS A 378 -15.59 -23.47 6.80
CA CYS A 378 -15.48 -23.31 5.35
C CYS A 378 -16.79 -23.75 4.69
N GLY A 379 -17.45 -22.83 3.97
CA GLY A 379 -18.64 -23.16 3.20
C GLY A 379 -18.26 -23.90 1.92
N LYS A 380 -19.08 -24.89 1.49
CA LYS A 380 -18.93 -25.55 0.18
C LYS A 380 -18.79 -24.49 -0.92
N GLY A 381 -17.77 -24.62 -1.78
CA GLY A 381 -17.51 -23.68 -2.89
C GLY A 381 -16.59 -22.50 -2.58
N THR A 382 -15.99 -22.42 -1.39
CA THR A 382 -15.02 -21.37 -1.03
C THR A 382 -13.59 -21.90 -1.14
N ALA A 383 -12.71 -21.19 -1.86
CA ALA A 383 -11.28 -21.53 -1.94
C ALA A 383 -10.46 -20.82 -0.85
N VAL A 384 -10.88 -19.62 -0.45
CA VAL A 384 -10.24 -18.84 0.61
C VAL A 384 -11.30 -18.36 1.61
N SER A 385 -11.16 -18.75 2.87
CA SER A 385 -12.12 -18.46 3.95
C SER A 385 -11.96 -17.07 4.56
N GLY A 386 -10.84 -16.40 4.28
CA GLY A 386 -10.49 -15.06 4.76
C GLY A 386 -9.01 -14.77 4.53
N VAL A 387 -8.51 -13.70 5.12
CA VAL A 387 -7.08 -13.35 5.13
C VAL A 387 -6.58 -13.17 6.55
N GLY A 388 -5.39 -13.65 6.86
CA GLY A 388 -4.66 -13.31 8.08
C GLY A 388 -3.69 -12.19 7.77
N ALA A 389 -3.54 -11.21 8.67
CA ALA A 389 -2.54 -10.17 8.49
C ALA A 389 -1.85 -9.72 9.77
N VAL A 390 -0.63 -9.23 9.56
CA VAL A 390 0.17 -8.51 10.55
C VAL A 390 0.28 -7.05 10.14
N VAL A 391 -0.02 -6.14 11.05
CA VAL A 391 0.02 -4.68 10.82
C VAL A 391 0.82 -3.98 11.90
N CYS A 392 1.26 -2.75 11.64
CA CYS A 392 1.74 -1.87 12.69
C CYS A 392 0.60 -1.54 13.67
N ALA A 393 0.76 -1.88 14.94
CA ALA A 393 -0.29 -1.68 15.95
C ALA A 393 -0.54 -0.20 16.30
N GLN A 394 0.41 0.69 16.00
CA GLN A 394 0.34 2.12 16.36
C GLN A 394 -0.13 3.03 15.23
N HIS A 395 0.09 2.62 13.97
CA HIS A 395 -0.15 3.46 12.79
C HIS A 395 -1.14 2.85 11.78
N ASP A 396 -1.63 1.63 12.04
CA ASP A 396 -2.59 0.88 11.21
C ASP A 396 -2.11 0.66 9.75
N MET A 397 -0.82 0.38 9.57
CA MET A 397 -0.22 0.11 8.26
C MET A 397 0.15 -1.36 8.11
N ARG A 398 -0.17 -1.97 6.96
CA ARG A 398 0.24 -3.35 6.64
C ARG A 398 1.76 -3.40 6.49
N ARG A 399 2.38 -4.51 6.91
CA ARG A 399 3.83 -4.67 6.79
C ARG A 399 4.19 -5.44 5.51
N PRO A 400 5.46 -5.42 5.08
CA PRO A 400 5.90 -6.30 4.00
C PRO A 400 5.71 -7.77 4.38
N LEU A 401 5.30 -8.61 3.41
CA LEU A 401 5.13 -10.06 3.56
C LEU A 401 4.30 -10.45 4.78
N SER A 402 3.23 -9.70 5.04
CA SER A 402 2.49 -9.75 6.30
C SER A 402 1.10 -10.31 6.14
N VAL A 403 0.70 -10.75 4.95
CA VAL A 403 -0.66 -11.22 4.66
C VAL A 403 -0.65 -12.60 4.03
N VAL A 404 -1.55 -13.47 4.49
CA VAL A 404 -1.77 -14.83 4.01
C VAL A 404 -3.23 -15.10 3.71
N ASP A 405 -3.50 -15.97 2.74
CA ASP A 405 -4.85 -16.51 2.52
C ASP A 405 -5.14 -17.64 3.51
N LEU A 406 -6.35 -17.67 4.06
CA LEU A 406 -6.78 -18.66 5.04
C LEU A 406 -7.58 -19.78 4.37
N GLN A 407 -7.10 -21.03 4.43
CA GLN A 407 -7.81 -22.17 3.85
C GLN A 407 -9.03 -22.55 4.69
N LYS A 408 -8.85 -22.59 6.01
CA LYS A 408 -9.92 -22.90 6.97
C LYS A 408 -9.65 -22.19 8.27
N GLY A 409 -10.29 -21.04 8.44
CA GLY A 409 -10.20 -20.31 9.69
C GLY A 409 -8.83 -19.74 9.99
N GLU A 410 -8.65 -19.33 11.24
CA GLU A 410 -7.39 -18.81 11.77
C GLU A 410 -6.56 -19.93 12.38
N ALA A 411 -6.11 -20.87 11.54
CA ALA A 411 -5.16 -21.89 11.98
C ALA A 411 -3.82 -21.23 12.33
N TYR A 412 -3.19 -21.65 13.43
CA TYR A 412 -1.92 -21.09 13.88
C TYR A 412 -0.85 -21.11 12.80
N LEU A 413 -0.76 -22.22 12.06
CA LEU A 413 0.22 -22.38 10.99
C LEU A 413 0.16 -21.24 9.96
N ASN A 414 -1.04 -20.75 9.63
CA ASN A 414 -1.22 -19.61 8.72
C ASN A 414 -0.67 -18.32 9.35
N MET A 415 -1.05 -18.05 10.61
CA MET A 415 -0.68 -16.82 11.31
C MET A 415 0.82 -16.79 11.65
N ASP A 416 1.40 -17.94 12.00
CA ASP A 416 2.83 -18.13 12.18
C ASP A 416 3.59 -17.72 10.92
N TYR A 417 3.17 -18.22 9.76
CA TYR A 417 3.83 -17.87 8.50
C TYR A 417 3.76 -16.37 8.22
N ALA A 418 2.61 -15.73 8.45
CA ALA A 418 2.44 -14.29 8.26
C ALA A 418 3.34 -13.47 9.20
N VAL A 419 3.43 -13.85 10.48
CA VAL A 419 4.29 -13.20 11.47
C VAL A 419 5.76 -13.42 11.13
N LEU A 420 6.18 -14.66 10.94
CA LEU A 420 7.58 -15.00 10.71
C LEU A 420 8.11 -14.40 9.40
N SER A 421 7.31 -14.42 8.33
CA SER A 421 7.68 -13.81 7.04
C SER A 421 7.93 -12.31 7.19
N THR A 422 7.05 -11.59 7.89
CA THR A 422 7.26 -10.15 8.09
C THR A 422 8.41 -9.87 9.07
N LEU A 423 8.69 -10.73 10.05
CA LEU A 423 9.79 -10.54 11.00
C LEU A 423 11.17 -10.70 10.36
N GLN A 424 11.27 -11.43 9.24
CA GLN A 424 12.50 -11.54 8.44
C GLN A 424 12.82 -10.26 7.65
N CYS A 425 11.88 -9.33 7.48
CA CYS A 425 12.06 -8.08 6.74
C CYS A 425 12.79 -6.99 7.54
N ASN A 426 14.11 -7.09 7.77
CA ASN A 426 14.94 -6.08 8.47
C ASN A 426 14.23 -5.33 9.62
N MET A 427 14.00 -6.02 10.74
CA MET A 427 13.21 -5.52 11.86
C MET A 427 14.04 -5.29 13.13
N PRO A 428 13.62 -4.39 14.04
CA PRO A 428 14.25 -4.23 15.35
C PRO A 428 14.22 -5.52 16.17
N GLN A 429 15.14 -5.64 17.13
CA GLN A 429 15.21 -6.79 18.03
C GLN A 429 14.03 -6.84 19.02
N GLN A 430 13.61 -5.68 19.50
CA GLN A 430 12.60 -5.53 20.55
C GLN A 430 11.19 -5.46 19.95
N LEU A 431 10.31 -6.39 20.32
CA LEU A 431 8.98 -6.56 19.72
C LEU A 431 7.86 -6.63 20.77
N VAL A 432 6.75 -5.98 20.46
CA VAL A 432 5.48 -6.16 21.15
C VAL A 432 4.47 -6.67 20.12
N ILE A 433 3.92 -7.86 20.36
CA ILE A 433 2.95 -8.51 19.48
C ILE A 433 1.58 -8.47 20.16
N SER A 434 0.65 -7.78 19.53
CA SER A 434 -0.75 -7.80 19.91
C SER A 434 -1.49 -8.90 19.15
N TYR A 435 -2.15 -9.81 19.86
CA TYR A 435 -2.97 -10.84 19.23
C TYR A 435 -4.12 -11.28 20.14
N ASN A 436 -5.31 -11.50 19.55
CA ASN A 436 -6.52 -11.90 20.29
C ASN A 436 -6.27 -13.15 21.16
N ILE A 437 -5.44 -14.07 20.69
CA ILE A 437 -5.07 -15.30 21.41
C ILE A 437 -3.60 -15.32 21.80
N ALA A 438 -2.98 -14.15 22.01
CA ALA A 438 -1.58 -14.02 22.42
C ALA A 438 -1.25 -14.89 23.64
N CYS A 439 -2.18 -15.02 24.59
CA CYS A 439 -2.04 -15.82 25.80
C CYS A 439 -1.80 -17.31 25.58
N GLN A 440 -2.14 -17.82 24.40
CA GLN A 440 -1.93 -19.21 24.00
C GLN A 440 -0.80 -19.28 22.99
N TRP A 441 -0.93 -18.46 21.95
CA TRP A 441 -0.03 -18.44 20.82
C TRP A 441 1.42 -18.13 21.20
N THR A 442 1.67 -17.09 22.01
CA THR A 442 3.06 -16.71 22.36
C THR A 442 3.77 -17.71 23.25
N VAL A 443 3.02 -18.50 24.02
CA VAL A 443 3.57 -19.56 24.87
C VAL A 443 4.15 -20.70 24.03
N ASN A 444 3.52 -20.99 22.88
CA ASN A 444 3.90 -22.11 22.02
C ASN A 444 4.74 -21.70 20.80
N LEU A 445 4.71 -20.43 20.40
CA LEU A 445 5.38 -19.90 19.21
C LEU A 445 6.83 -20.38 19.06
N TRP A 446 7.64 -20.29 20.11
CA TRP A 446 9.06 -20.64 20.03
C TRP A 446 9.31 -22.15 19.92
N ASN A 447 8.43 -22.97 20.50
CA ASN A 447 8.46 -24.42 20.32
C ASN A 447 8.14 -24.78 18.86
N TRP A 448 7.20 -24.07 18.24
CA TRP A 448 6.87 -24.27 16.83
C TRP A 448 7.96 -23.77 15.89
N ILE A 449 8.58 -22.61 16.16
CA ILE A 449 9.73 -22.13 15.41
C ILE A 449 10.86 -23.17 15.40
N ALA A 450 11.08 -23.86 16.52
CA ALA A 450 12.06 -24.94 16.59
C ALA A 450 11.71 -26.14 15.68
N ILE A 451 10.42 -26.44 15.50
CA ILE A 451 9.93 -27.47 14.55
C ILE A 451 10.10 -27.01 13.10
N TYR A 452 9.80 -25.74 12.82
CA TYR A 452 9.93 -25.18 11.47
C TYR A 452 11.39 -25.16 10.99
N GLY A 453 12.32 -24.91 11.91
CA GLY A 453 13.75 -24.90 11.65
C GLY A 453 14.28 -23.54 11.19
N PRO A 454 15.59 -23.47 10.88
CA PRO A 454 16.30 -22.20 10.74
C PRO A 454 15.81 -21.30 9.59
N GLY A 455 15.20 -21.87 8.55
CA GLY A 455 14.64 -21.09 7.43
C GLY A 455 13.44 -20.22 7.81
N MET A 456 12.76 -20.53 8.91
CA MET A 456 11.60 -19.77 9.42
C MET A 456 11.91 -19.06 10.74
N ALA A 457 13.10 -19.25 11.30
CA ALA A 457 13.49 -18.61 12.55
C ALA A 457 13.68 -17.10 12.32
N PRO A 458 13.01 -16.23 13.10
CA PRO A 458 13.19 -14.80 12.98
C PRO A 458 14.51 -14.38 13.66
N PRO A 459 15.06 -13.19 13.35
CA PRO A 459 16.29 -12.70 13.97
C PRO A 459 16.13 -12.34 15.46
N GLN A 460 14.89 -12.23 15.95
CA GLN A 460 14.57 -11.95 17.34
C GLN A 460 14.65 -13.21 18.21
N ARG A 461 14.84 -13.01 19.51
CA ARG A 461 14.88 -14.06 20.53
C ARG A 461 13.65 -14.01 21.44
N PRO A 462 13.29 -15.11 22.13
CA PRO A 462 12.14 -15.15 23.03
C PRO A 462 12.10 -14.01 24.06
N GLU A 463 13.24 -13.68 24.65
CA GLU A 463 13.38 -12.64 25.66
C GLU A 463 13.09 -11.22 25.14
N ASN A 464 13.12 -11.01 23.83
CA ASN A 464 12.87 -9.71 23.20
C ASN A 464 11.42 -9.54 22.70
N VAL A 465 10.56 -10.55 22.90
CA VAL A 465 9.19 -10.58 22.37
C VAL A 465 8.18 -10.60 23.49
N ILE A 466 7.35 -9.55 23.54
CA ILE A 466 6.24 -9.42 24.49
C ILE A 466 4.93 -9.70 23.76
N GLY A 467 4.21 -10.74 24.18
CA GLY A 467 2.85 -11.03 23.72
C GLY A 467 1.79 -10.34 24.56
N LEU A 468 0.83 -9.65 23.94
CA LEU A 468 -0.28 -8.98 24.64
C LEU A 468 -1.61 -9.18 23.92
N VAL A 469 -2.70 -9.21 24.69
CA VAL A 469 -4.05 -9.28 24.14
C VAL A 469 -4.60 -7.86 23.99
N PRO A 470 -5.19 -7.48 22.83
CA PRO A 470 -5.78 -6.16 22.64
C PRO A 470 -6.79 -5.79 23.72
N LYS A 471 -6.80 -4.52 24.14
CA LYS A 471 -7.56 -4.05 25.33
C LYS A 471 -9.05 -4.44 25.32
N PHE A 472 -9.71 -4.35 24.15
CA PHE A 472 -11.13 -4.68 24.03
C PHE A 472 -11.42 -6.19 24.13
N HIS A 473 -10.48 -7.04 23.71
CA HIS A 473 -10.66 -8.50 23.77
C HIS A 473 -10.25 -9.09 25.10
N LEU A 474 -9.30 -8.45 25.79
CA LEU A 474 -8.76 -8.91 27.08
C LEU A 474 -9.84 -9.34 28.09
N PRO A 475 -10.95 -8.61 28.31
CA PRO A 475 -11.98 -9.00 29.28
C PRO A 475 -12.67 -10.34 28.98
N ALA A 476 -12.64 -10.81 27.72
CA ALA A 476 -13.19 -12.12 27.36
C ALA A 476 -12.28 -13.29 27.74
N HIS A 477 -11.05 -13.05 28.17
CA HIS A 477 -10.12 -14.08 28.63
C HIS A 477 -10.34 -14.45 30.10
N ILE A 478 -9.81 -15.60 30.54
CA ILE A 478 -9.78 -15.95 31.95
C ILE A 478 -8.98 -14.93 32.76
N PHE A 479 -9.29 -14.82 34.05
CA PHE A 479 -8.68 -13.81 34.92
C PHE A 479 -7.15 -13.78 34.80
N GLN A 480 -6.46 -14.92 34.92
CA GLN A 480 -5.00 -14.98 34.81
C GLN A 480 -4.45 -14.36 33.49
N CYS A 481 -5.13 -14.58 32.37
CA CYS A 481 -4.75 -13.99 31.09
C CYS A 481 -4.96 -12.48 31.06
N GLN A 482 -6.04 -12.00 31.68
CA GLN A 482 -6.31 -10.56 31.83
C GLN A 482 -5.16 -9.84 32.55
N GLN A 483 -4.42 -10.54 33.39
CA GLN A 483 -3.35 -9.96 34.19
C GLN A 483 -2.00 -10.02 33.48
N ASN A 484 -1.67 -11.17 32.89
CA ASN A 484 -0.36 -11.43 32.31
C ASN A 484 -0.20 -10.87 30.89
N PHE A 485 -1.31 -10.61 30.18
CA PHE A 485 -1.29 -10.17 28.77
C PHE A 485 -1.89 -8.77 28.59
N SER A 486 -1.95 -7.97 29.65
CA SER A 486 -2.55 -6.62 29.65
C SER A 486 -1.55 -5.56 29.18
N PHE A 487 -1.95 -4.77 28.19
CA PHE A 487 -1.23 -3.53 27.84
C PHE A 487 -1.14 -2.53 28.99
N ASN A 488 -2.15 -2.47 29.87
CA ASN A 488 -2.17 -1.48 30.94
C ASN A 488 -1.20 -1.80 32.07
N TRP A 489 -0.80 -3.07 32.22
CA TRP A 489 0.07 -3.53 33.31
C TRP A 489 1.44 -3.99 32.84
N THR A 490 1.73 -3.80 31.55
CA THR A 490 3.03 -4.12 30.97
C THR A 490 3.85 -2.84 30.88
N PRO A 491 5.05 -2.78 31.49
CA PRO A 491 5.92 -1.62 31.37
C PRO A 491 6.29 -1.32 29.92
N HIS A 492 6.50 -0.04 29.65
CA HIS A 492 7.10 0.44 28.41
C HIS A 492 6.36 0.16 27.10
N VAL A 493 5.08 -0.19 27.15
CA VAL A 493 4.22 -0.39 25.97
C VAL A 493 3.40 0.85 25.58
N ARG A 494 3.59 1.96 26.32
CA ARG A 494 2.87 3.24 26.14
C ARG A 494 1.35 3.04 26.25
N HIS A 495 0.55 4.00 25.75
CA HIS A 495 -0.90 3.87 25.70
C HIS A 495 -1.39 3.14 24.43
N THR A 496 -0.82 1.98 24.10
CA THR A 496 -1.19 1.19 22.90
C THR A 496 -2.44 0.35 23.16
N ASP A 497 -3.41 0.33 22.24
CA ASP A 497 -4.68 -0.42 22.40
C ASP A 497 -4.66 -1.83 21.77
N GLY A 498 -3.77 -2.08 20.80
CA GLY A 498 -3.68 -3.34 20.07
C GLY A 498 -4.74 -3.55 18.98
N LYS A 499 -5.52 -2.52 18.62
CA LYS A 499 -6.75 -2.62 17.79
C LYS A 499 -6.60 -2.15 16.34
N ALA A 500 -5.36 -2.07 15.87
CA ALA A 500 -5.06 -1.60 14.53
C ALA A 500 -5.65 -2.45 13.40
N PRO A 501 -5.62 -3.81 13.47
CA PRO A 501 -6.18 -4.64 12.40
C PRO A 501 -7.67 -4.37 12.18
N GLU A 502 -8.47 -4.28 13.26
CA GLU A 502 -9.92 -4.09 13.16
C GLU A 502 -10.30 -2.76 12.50
N ARG A 503 -9.56 -1.68 12.81
CA ARG A 503 -9.72 -0.39 12.11
C ARG A 503 -9.42 -0.53 10.61
N GLY A 504 -8.34 -1.25 10.28
CA GLY A 504 -7.94 -1.51 8.91
C GLY A 504 -8.92 -2.38 8.12
N TRP A 505 -9.65 -3.27 8.79
CA TRP A 505 -10.65 -4.14 8.15
C TRP A 505 -11.87 -3.42 7.65
N MET A 506 -12.32 -2.37 8.35
CA MET A 506 -13.45 -1.56 7.88
C MET A 506 -13.27 -1.11 6.43
N CYS A 507 -12.07 -0.63 6.07
CA CYS A 507 -11.77 -0.17 4.72
C CYS A 507 -11.66 -1.29 3.69
N SER A 508 -11.04 -2.43 4.05
CA SER A 508 -10.87 -3.56 3.12
C SER A 508 -12.17 -4.35 2.92
N ASN A 509 -13.07 -4.38 3.91
CA ASN A 509 -14.34 -5.09 3.80
C ASN A 509 -15.25 -4.54 2.70
N LEU A 510 -15.06 -3.27 2.31
CA LEU A 510 -15.81 -2.66 1.23
C LEU A 510 -15.49 -3.24 -0.16
N VAL A 511 -14.33 -3.88 -0.33
CA VAL A 511 -13.97 -4.59 -1.58
C VAL A 511 -14.22 -6.10 -1.49
N ALA A 512 -14.81 -6.59 -0.39
CA ALA A 512 -15.03 -8.01 -0.19
C ALA A 512 -15.93 -8.62 -1.28
N SER A 513 -17.01 -7.93 -1.67
CA SER A 513 -17.94 -8.42 -2.71
C SER A 513 -17.28 -8.50 -4.08
N SER A 514 -16.56 -7.45 -4.49
CA SER A 514 -15.91 -7.40 -5.80
C SER A 514 -14.73 -8.37 -5.90
N THR A 515 -13.99 -8.58 -4.82
CA THR A 515 -12.85 -9.52 -4.78
C THR A 515 -13.24 -10.98 -4.61
N LYS A 516 -14.48 -11.26 -4.20
CA LYS A 516 -14.96 -12.63 -3.92
C LYS A 516 -14.98 -13.53 -5.15
N GLU A 517 -15.38 -12.99 -6.29
CA GLU A 517 -15.49 -13.71 -7.57
C GLU A 517 -14.23 -13.58 -8.44
N MET A 518 -13.20 -12.88 -7.95
CA MET A 518 -11.96 -12.70 -8.70
C MET A 518 -11.15 -13.99 -8.75
N MET A 519 -10.39 -14.12 -9.84
CA MET A 519 -9.40 -15.18 -10.01
C MET A 519 -8.27 -15.05 -8.96
N ALA A 520 -7.55 -16.15 -8.69
CA ALA A 520 -6.65 -16.29 -7.55
C ALA A 520 -5.54 -15.21 -7.49
N GLY A 521 -4.75 -15.05 -8.54
CA GLY A 521 -3.72 -14.02 -8.69
C GLY A 521 -4.30 -12.62 -8.70
N SER A 522 -5.30 -12.40 -9.54
CA SER A 522 -5.95 -11.11 -9.74
C SER A 522 -6.53 -10.54 -8.44
N ARG A 523 -7.09 -11.39 -7.56
CA ARG A 523 -7.57 -10.99 -6.24
C ARG A 523 -6.44 -10.45 -5.36
N ARG A 524 -5.33 -11.18 -5.24
CA ARG A 524 -4.19 -10.78 -4.40
C ARG A 524 -3.57 -9.49 -4.92
N ASP A 525 -3.34 -9.39 -6.22
CA ASP A 525 -2.81 -8.18 -6.87
C ASP A 525 -3.71 -6.95 -6.59
N THR A 526 -5.04 -7.14 -6.60
CA THR A 526 -6.02 -6.09 -6.29
C THR A 526 -6.00 -5.67 -4.81
N LEU A 527 -5.93 -6.65 -3.90
CA LEU A 527 -5.87 -6.37 -2.47
C LEU A 527 -4.55 -5.69 -2.09
N ASP A 528 -3.42 -6.10 -2.68
CA ASP A 528 -2.13 -5.42 -2.52
C ASP A 528 -2.21 -3.97 -2.99
N ASP A 529 -2.85 -3.69 -4.14
CA ASP A 529 -3.03 -2.32 -4.65
C ASP A 529 -3.86 -1.46 -3.68
N HIS A 530 -4.94 -2.02 -3.11
CA HIS A 530 -5.75 -1.34 -2.10
C HIS A 530 -5.02 -1.09 -0.78
N TRP A 531 -4.21 -2.03 -0.30
CA TRP A 531 -3.40 -1.84 0.91
C TRP A 531 -2.24 -0.88 0.67
N GLY A 532 -1.70 -0.85 -0.56
CA GLY A 532 -0.74 0.14 -1.03
C GLY A 532 -1.30 1.56 -0.93
N ASP A 533 -2.51 1.80 -1.44
CA ASP A 533 -3.20 3.08 -1.29
C ASP A 533 -3.46 3.44 0.18
N HIS A 534 -3.96 2.49 0.98
CA HIS A 534 -4.20 2.71 2.40
C HIS A 534 -2.92 3.13 3.14
N ASN A 535 -1.82 2.41 2.93
CA ASN A 535 -0.53 2.73 3.52
C ASN A 535 -0.03 4.10 3.01
N TRP A 536 -0.12 4.38 1.71
CA TRP A 536 0.28 5.67 1.14
C TRP A 536 -0.47 6.85 1.79
N ARG A 537 -1.80 6.75 1.91
CA ARG A 537 -2.62 7.78 2.58
C ARG A 537 -2.25 7.96 4.04
N LYS A 538 -1.87 6.87 4.73
CA LYS A 538 -1.34 6.94 6.10
C LYS A 538 -0.01 7.69 6.12
N VAL A 539 0.90 7.42 5.20
CA VAL A 539 2.18 8.14 5.07
C VAL A 539 1.96 9.63 4.84
N THR A 540 1.15 10.01 3.84
CA THR A 540 0.97 11.42 3.47
C THR A 540 0.29 12.25 4.54
N SER A 541 -0.49 11.62 5.44
CA SER A 541 -1.20 12.31 6.53
C SER A 541 -0.58 12.07 7.91
N ILE A 542 0.56 11.37 8.01
CA ILE A 542 1.11 10.98 9.32
C ILE A 542 1.54 12.18 10.16
N SER A 543 2.10 13.21 9.52
CA SER A 543 2.54 14.44 10.19
C SER A 543 1.36 15.18 10.83
N GLU A 544 0.27 15.36 10.08
CA GLU A 544 -0.96 15.98 10.55
C GLU A 544 -1.63 15.15 11.66
N GLN A 545 -1.66 13.83 11.50
CA GLN A 545 -2.20 12.92 12.51
C GLN A 545 -1.42 12.98 13.82
N LEU A 546 -0.08 12.98 13.77
CA LEU A 546 0.77 13.08 14.95
C LEU A 546 0.62 14.45 15.63
N LEU A 547 0.53 15.54 14.86
CA LEU A 547 0.29 16.88 15.39
C LEU A 547 -1.06 17.01 16.09
N ARG A 548 -2.12 16.38 15.54
CA ARG A 548 -3.42 16.35 16.22
C ARG A 548 -3.34 15.55 17.52
N LYS A 549 -2.76 14.35 17.47
CA LYS A 549 -2.63 13.47 18.63
C LYS A 549 -1.81 14.09 19.76
N ILE A 550 -0.72 14.83 19.48
CA ILE A 550 0.09 15.46 20.54
C ILE A 550 -0.65 16.62 21.22
N LYS A 551 -1.51 17.34 20.50
CA LYS A 551 -2.35 18.41 21.07
C LYS A 551 -3.41 17.88 22.03
N GLU A 552 -3.82 16.62 21.88
CA GLU A 552 -4.73 15.92 22.79
C GLU A 552 -3.95 15.27 23.94
N ALA A 553 -2.90 14.51 23.61
CA ALA A 553 -2.15 13.70 24.57
C ALA A 553 -1.39 14.52 25.63
N VAL A 554 -0.88 15.71 25.29
CA VAL A 554 -0.13 16.54 26.25
C VAL A 554 -1.04 17.11 27.36
N PRO A 555 -2.19 17.75 27.06
CA PRO A 555 -3.17 18.11 28.08
C PRO A 555 -3.65 16.91 28.90
N GLU A 556 -4.02 15.80 28.25
CA GLU A 556 -4.48 14.59 28.96
C GLU A 556 -3.42 14.04 29.91
N MET A 557 -2.15 14.07 29.53
CA MET A 557 -1.05 13.69 30.43
C MET A 557 -1.00 14.58 31.67
N VAL A 558 -1.19 15.90 31.52
CA VAL A 558 -1.22 16.84 32.66
C VAL A 558 -2.40 16.52 33.58
N ASP A 559 -3.60 16.33 33.01
CA ASP A 559 -4.81 16.02 33.77
C ASP A 559 -4.69 14.67 34.50
N HIS A 560 -4.18 13.63 33.81
CA HIS A 560 -3.95 12.33 34.41
C HIS A 560 -2.89 12.35 35.51
N HIS A 561 -1.84 13.16 35.36
CA HIS A 561 -0.83 13.32 36.40
C HIS A 561 -1.42 14.00 37.64
N ALA A 562 -2.16 15.10 37.46
CA ALA A 562 -2.85 15.78 38.55
C ALA A 562 -3.85 14.87 39.25
N ALA A 563 -4.67 14.12 38.49
CA ALA A 563 -5.63 13.18 39.05
C ALA A 563 -4.95 12.05 39.87
N LEU A 564 -3.80 11.54 39.40
CA LEU A 564 -3.02 10.54 40.14
C LEU A 564 -2.43 11.12 41.42
N GLU A 565 -1.93 12.36 41.38
CA GLU A 565 -1.39 13.05 42.53
C GLU A 565 -2.48 13.31 43.58
N ASP A 566 -3.63 13.87 43.18
CA ASP A 566 -4.78 14.12 44.06
C ASP A 566 -5.28 12.82 44.70
N PHE A 567 -5.41 11.75 43.90
CA PHE A 567 -5.78 10.42 44.40
C PHE A 567 -4.77 9.91 45.43
N SER A 568 -3.48 10.00 45.15
CA SER A 568 -2.41 9.57 46.04
C SER A 568 -2.39 10.39 47.35
N GLN A 569 -2.58 11.71 47.26
CA GLN A 569 -2.64 12.60 48.40
C GLN A 569 -3.88 12.33 49.27
N SER A 570 -5.02 11.99 48.67
CA SER A 570 -6.25 11.66 49.41
C SER A 570 -6.09 10.42 50.31
N ILE A 571 -5.28 9.45 49.90
CA ILE A 571 -4.96 8.24 50.68
C ILE A 571 -3.90 8.54 51.76
N SER A 572 -3.04 9.54 51.52
CA SER A 572 -1.82 9.78 52.28
C SER A 572 -1.98 10.30 53.73
N LYS A 573 -3.17 10.74 54.16
CA LYS A 573 -3.34 11.27 55.53
C LYS A 573 -3.37 10.20 56.64
N GLU A 574 -3.86 8.99 56.35
CA GLU A 574 -3.95 7.88 57.33
C GLU A 574 -3.28 6.58 56.84
N LEU A 575 -3.03 6.44 55.53
CA LEU A 575 -2.54 5.19 54.92
C LEU A 575 -1.29 5.38 54.04
N SER A 576 -0.48 6.43 54.29
CA SER A 576 0.74 6.72 53.52
C SER A 576 1.70 5.54 53.41
N HIS A 577 1.81 4.72 54.46
CA HIS A 577 2.59 3.47 54.43
C HIS A 577 2.10 2.49 53.35
N HIS A 578 0.79 2.33 53.16
CA HIS A 578 0.24 1.43 52.15
C HIS A 578 0.53 1.93 50.73
N VAL A 579 0.55 3.24 50.51
CA VAL A 579 0.92 3.83 49.21
C VAL A 579 2.38 3.52 48.90
N GLN A 580 3.29 3.67 49.88
CA GLN A 580 4.71 3.35 49.72
C GLN A 580 4.93 1.86 49.48
N GLU A 581 4.28 1.00 50.26
CA GLU A 581 4.35 -0.45 50.13
C GLU A 581 3.86 -0.90 48.74
N TRP A 582 2.69 -0.42 48.32
CA TRP A 582 2.15 -0.74 47.00
C TRP A 582 3.05 -0.23 45.86
N THR A 583 3.57 0.99 45.98
CA THR A 583 4.51 1.56 45.00
C THR A 583 5.77 0.71 44.88
N GLN A 584 6.28 0.20 46.00
CA GLN A 584 7.43 -0.69 46.00
C GLN A 584 7.09 -2.04 45.36
N LEU A 585 5.94 -2.63 45.67
CA LEU A 585 5.47 -3.87 45.04
C LEU A 585 5.34 -3.73 43.51
N VAL A 586 4.81 -2.61 43.02
CA VAL A 586 4.75 -2.30 41.59
C VAL A 586 6.15 -2.19 41.00
N LYS A 587 7.05 -1.41 41.61
CA LYS A 587 8.43 -1.28 41.12
C LYS A 587 9.17 -2.62 41.11
N ASP A 588 9.00 -3.43 42.15
CA ASP A 588 9.66 -4.74 42.25
C ASP A 588 9.12 -5.69 41.18
N TRP A 589 7.82 -5.65 40.90
CA TRP A 589 7.19 -6.41 39.82
C TRP A 589 7.69 -5.94 38.44
N GLU A 590 7.66 -4.64 38.16
CA GLU A 590 8.05 -4.07 36.88
C GLU A 590 9.54 -4.28 36.56
N ASN A 591 10.40 -4.28 37.58
CA ASN A 591 11.85 -4.56 37.45
C ASN A 591 12.18 -6.06 37.51
N ALA A 592 11.18 -6.95 37.51
CA ALA A 592 11.34 -8.39 37.69
C ALA A 592 12.14 -8.79 38.95
N ALA A 593 12.15 -7.92 39.98
CA ALA A 593 12.72 -8.19 41.29
C ALA A 593 11.78 -9.04 42.17
N SER A 594 10.51 -9.15 41.80
CA SER A 594 9.50 -9.99 42.45
C SER A 594 8.66 -10.75 41.43
N THR A 595 8.32 -12.00 41.74
CA THR A 595 7.34 -12.80 40.98
C THR A 595 5.91 -12.60 41.46
N MET A 596 5.70 -11.81 42.52
CA MET A 596 4.38 -11.49 43.03
C MET A 596 3.78 -10.36 42.19
N ASN A 597 2.72 -10.66 41.43
CA ASN A 597 2.00 -9.68 40.66
C ASN A 597 1.09 -8.86 41.59
N PRO A 598 1.37 -7.56 41.83
CA PRO A 598 0.60 -6.75 42.76
C PRO A 598 -0.85 -6.57 42.28
N TYR A 599 -1.10 -6.63 40.98
CA TYR A 599 -2.43 -6.49 40.39
C TYR A 599 -3.33 -7.72 40.57
N VAL A 600 -2.84 -8.79 41.23
CA VAL A 600 -3.64 -9.96 41.62
C VAL A 600 -4.24 -9.74 43.00
N PRO A 601 -5.59 -9.76 43.14
CA PRO A 601 -6.21 -9.78 44.45
C PRO A 601 -5.73 -11.02 45.22
N ALA A 602 -5.01 -10.81 46.32
CA ALA A 602 -4.72 -11.88 47.27
C ALA A 602 -6.02 -12.23 48.01
N VAL A 603 -6.85 -13.08 47.41
CA VAL A 603 -7.98 -13.66 48.14
C VAL A 603 -7.38 -14.59 49.19
N LYS A 604 -7.38 -14.16 50.45
CA LYS A 604 -7.17 -15.08 51.57
C LYS A 604 -8.31 -16.10 51.50
N ARG A 605 -7.97 -17.34 51.11
CA ARG A 605 -8.89 -18.47 51.24
C ARG A 605 -9.14 -18.80 52.69
#